data_AF-A0A665W549-F1
#
_entry.id   AF-A0A665W549-F1
#
_cell.length_a   1.000
_cell.length_b   1.000
_cell.length_c   1.000
_cell.angle_alpha   90.00
_cell.angle_beta   90.00
_cell.angle_gamma   90.00
#
_symmetry.space_group_name_H-M   'P 1'
#
loop_
_entity.id
_entity.type
_entity.pdbx_description
1 polymer ?
#
loop_
_entity_poly.entity_id
_entity_poly.type
_entity_poly.pdbx_seq_one_letter_code
_entity_poly.pdbx_strand_id
1 'polypeptide(L)'
;MQFMLQERAWNSVCPLVIKLKKFYSFSLRLEEALQSLLECLTCPPFTPTQHLEREQALAKQFAEILHFTLRFDELKMRIPAIQNDFSYYRRTISRNRINNMNLDIESEVNNEMANRMSLFYAEATPMLKTLSNATTNFVTENKTLPLENTTDCLSTMASVCKVMLETPEYSSRFSSEDTLLFCMRVMVGVIILYDHVHPNGAFNKSSKIDMKGCIKVLKDQPADNVEGLLNALKFTTKHLNDESTPKNIRTMLQ
;
A
#
# COMPACT_ATOMS: atom_id res chain seq x y z
N MET A 1 -14.94 -38.67 -16.26
CA MET A 1 -15.54 -37.54 -15.52
C MET A 1 -14.51 -36.71 -14.75
N GLN A 2 -13.66 -37.32 -13.90
CA GLN A 2 -12.67 -36.59 -13.08
C GLN A 2 -11.59 -35.85 -13.89
N PHE A 3 -11.12 -36.43 -15.00
CA PHE A 3 -10.14 -35.78 -15.89
C PHE A 3 -10.70 -34.49 -16.53
N MET A 4 -11.94 -34.52 -17.03
CA MET A 4 -12.61 -33.34 -17.59
C MET A 4 -12.81 -32.21 -16.56
N LEU A 5 -13.02 -32.53 -15.29
CA LEU A 5 -13.14 -31.52 -14.24
C LEU A 5 -11.80 -30.84 -13.93
N GLN A 6 -10.70 -31.59 -13.96
CA GLN A 6 -9.34 -31.03 -13.79
C GLN A 6 -8.98 -30.11 -14.95
N GLU A 7 -9.27 -30.53 -16.18
CA GLU A 7 -9.02 -29.73 -17.39
C GLU A 7 -9.84 -28.43 -17.39
N ARG A 8 -11.12 -28.47 -17.00
CA ARG A 8 -11.95 -27.26 -16.86
C ARG A 8 -11.42 -26.30 -15.80
N ALA A 9 -11.02 -26.83 -14.64
CA ALA A 9 -10.44 -26.01 -13.57
C ALA A 9 -9.12 -25.37 -14.03
N TRP A 10 -8.27 -26.14 -14.72
CA TRP A 10 -7.03 -25.65 -15.31
C TRP A 10 -7.28 -24.51 -16.30
N ASN A 11 -8.16 -24.73 -17.29
CA ASN A 11 -8.49 -23.73 -18.30
C ASN A 11 -9.12 -22.45 -17.70
N SER A 12 -9.77 -22.55 -16.54
CA SER A 12 -10.34 -21.41 -15.83
C SER A 12 -9.29 -20.64 -15.01
N VAL A 13 -8.37 -21.34 -14.33
CA VAL A 13 -7.39 -20.72 -13.42
C VAL A 13 -6.24 -20.04 -14.18
N CYS A 14 -5.84 -20.60 -15.31
CA CYS A 14 -4.76 -20.12 -16.16
C CYS A 14 -4.84 -18.62 -16.50
N PRO A 15 -5.94 -18.10 -17.10
CA PRO A 15 -6.06 -16.67 -17.40
C PRO A 15 -6.08 -15.79 -16.15
N LEU A 16 -6.61 -16.29 -15.03
CA LEU A 16 -6.60 -15.58 -13.75
C LEU A 16 -5.16 -15.42 -13.24
N VAL A 17 -4.35 -16.49 -13.29
CA VAL A 17 -2.93 -16.44 -12.89
C VAL A 17 -2.13 -15.48 -13.76
N ILE A 18 -2.41 -15.39 -15.06
CA ILE A 18 -1.79 -14.39 -15.94
C ILE A 18 -2.16 -12.97 -15.49
N LYS A 19 -3.41 -12.74 -15.06
CA LYS A 19 -3.82 -11.45 -14.47
C LYS A 19 -3.09 -11.18 -13.16
N LEU A 20 -2.94 -12.18 -12.29
CA LEU A 20 -2.17 -12.07 -11.05
C LEU A 20 -0.69 -11.76 -11.31
N LYS A 21 -0.10 -12.33 -12.36
CA LYS A 21 1.27 -11.98 -12.80
C LYS A 21 1.33 -10.51 -13.18
N LYS A 22 0.37 -10.00 -13.98
CA LYS A 22 0.33 -8.59 -14.37
C LYS A 22 0.24 -7.64 -13.18
N PHE A 23 -0.58 -7.96 -12.17
CA PHE A 23 -0.68 -7.16 -10.95
C PHE A 23 0.64 -7.15 -10.16
N TYR A 24 1.29 -8.30 -10.00
CA TYR A 24 2.60 -8.36 -9.34
C TYR A 24 3.67 -7.59 -10.13
N SER A 25 3.74 -7.76 -11.45
CA SER A 25 4.67 -6.98 -12.29
C SER A 25 4.39 -5.48 -12.23
N PHE A 26 3.13 -5.08 -12.08
CA PHE A 26 2.76 -3.68 -11.88
C PHE A 26 3.25 -3.13 -10.53
N SER A 27 3.26 -3.94 -9.47
CA SER A 27 3.78 -3.50 -8.16
C SER A 27 5.27 -3.15 -8.24
N LEU A 28 6.06 -3.87 -9.04
CA LEU A 28 7.47 -3.55 -9.26
C LEU A 28 7.65 -2.18 -9.95
N ARG A 29 6.80 -1.87 -10.91
CA ARG A 29 6.80 -0.55 -11.58
C ARG A 29 6.35 0.58 -10.64
N LEU A 30 5.45 0.28 -9.70
CA LEU A 30 5.05 1.25 -8.68
C LEU A 30 6.19 1.56 -7.70
N GLU A 31 6.97 0.54 -7.33
CA GLU A 31 8.18 0.72 -6.52
C GLU A 31 9.18 1.67 -7.20
N GLU A 32 9.51 1.43 -8.47
CA GLU A 32 10.40 2.30 -9.25
C GLU A 32 9.85 3.74 -9.33
N ALA A 33 8.57 3.89 -9.67
CA ALA A 33 7.94 5.21 -9.77
C ALA A 33 7.92 5.96 -8.43
N LEU A 34 7.67 5.25 -7.32
CA LEU A 34 7.71 5.85 -5.99
C LEU A 34 9.12 6.34 -5.63
N GLN A 35 10.14 5.54 -5.92
CA GLN A 35 11.54 5.94 -5.66
C GLN A 35 11.92 7.21 -6.41
N SER A 36 11.54 7.33 -7.70
CA SER A 36 11.77 8.56 -8.47
C SER A 36 11.02 9.76 -7.91
N LEU A 37 9.78 9.58 -7.45
CA LEU A 37 9.02 10.66 -6.82
C LEU A 37 9.64 11.11 -5.50
N LEU A 38 10.10 10.16 -4.68
CA LEU A 38 10.79 10.47 -3.43
C LEU A 38 12.08 11.23 -3.69
N GLU A 39 12.87 10.82 -4.68
CA GLU A 39 14.09 11.55 -5.07
C GLU A 39 13.79 13.02 -5.41
N CYS A 40 12.80 13.28 -6.25
CA CYS A 40 12.43 14.64 -6.64
C CYS A 40 11.83 15.45 -5.47
N LEU A 41 10.98 14.85 -4.64
CA LEU A 41 10.23 15.54 -3.59
C LEU A 41 10.99 15.67 -2.26
N THR A 42 12.21 15.17 -2.18
CA THR A 42 13.02 15.20 -0.95
C THR A 42 14.42 15.78 -1.16
N CYS A 43 14.81 16.11 -2.39
CA CYS A 43 16.16 16.60 -2.67
C CYS A 43 16.44 18.00 -2.06
N PRO A 44 17.68 18.30 -1.65
CA PRO A 44 18.06 19.65 -1.25
C PRO A 44 18.02 20.63 -2.45
N PRO A 45 17.89 21.95 -2.23
CA PRO A 45 17.89 22.65 -0.94
C PRO A 45 16.49 22.95 -0.37
N PHE A 46 15.42 22.46 -1.00
CA PHE A 46 14.05 22.86 -0.65
C PHE A 46 13.52 22.10 0.55
N THR A 47 12.70 22.78 1.35
CA THR A 47 11.94 22.14 2.42
C THR A 47 10.79 21.31 1.84
N PRO A 48 10.24 20.35 2.59
CA PRO A 48 9.10 19.56 2.12
C PRO A 48 7.89 20.40 1.69
N THR A 49 7.55 21.46 2.43
CA THR A 49 6.48 22.39 2.04
C THR A 49 6.78 23.04 0.69
N GLN A 50 8.01 23.49 0.48
CA GLN A 50 8.42 24.10 -0.79
C GLN A 50 8.35 23.10 -1.96
N HIS A 51 8.73 21.83 -1.73
CA HIS A 51 8.57 20.78 -2.74
C HIS A 51 7.11 20.56 -3.11
N LEU A 52 6.22 20.43 -2.13
CA LEU A 52 4.80 20.21 -2.38
C LEU A 52 4.12 21.43 -3.06
N GLU A 53 4.58 22.65 -2.77
CA GLU A 53 4.09 23.87 -3.41
C GLU A 53 4.58 24.06 -4.84
N ARG A 54 5.84 23.68 -5.12
CA ARG A 54 6.47 23.86 -6.43
C ARG A 54 6.17 22.71 -7.38
N GLU A 55 6.35 21.48 -6.89
CA GLU A 55 6.22 20.25 -7.66
C GLU A 55 4.82 19.63 -7.49
N GLN A 56 3.77 20.44 -7.63
CA GLN A 56 2.38 20.04 -7.38
C GLN A 56 1.96 18.82 -8.21
N ALA A 57 2.47 18.72 -9.44
CA ALA A 57 2.19 17.58 -10.31
C ALA A 57 2.79 16.28 -9.76
N LEU A 58 4.04 16.33 -9.25
CA LEU A 58 4.70 15.17 -8.63
C LEU A 58 4.02 14.80 -7.31
N ALA A 59 3.66 15.79 -6.49
CA ALA A 59 2.90 15.58 -5.26
C ALA A 59 1.55 14.89 -5.55
N LYS A 60 0.85 15.32 -6.61
CA LYS A 60 -0.38 14.67 -7.06
C LYS A 60 -0.12 13.24 -7.54
N GLN A 61 0.93 12.98 -8.31
CA GLN A 61 1.29 11.62 -8.75
C GLN A 61 1.58 10.70 -7.56
N PHE A 62 2.26 11.19 -6.54
CA PHE A 62 2.49 10.42 -5.31
C PHE A 62 1.16 10.09 -4.62
N ALA A 63 0.27 11.07 -4.50
CA ALA A 63 -1.07 10.86 -3.95
C ALA A 63 -1.89 9.83 -4.77
N GLU A 64 -1.83 9.87 -6.10
CA GLU A 64 -2.50 8.90 -6.98
C GLU A 64 -1.95 7.47 -6.82
N ILE A 65 -0.63 7.31 -6.65
CA ILE A 65 -0.01 6.02 -6.35
C ILE A 65 -0.57 5.44 -5.04
N LEU A 66 -0.67 6.25 -3.99
CA LEU A 66 -1.23 5.84 -2.71
C LEU A 66 -2.72 5.53 -2.80
N HIS A 67 -3.47 6.35 -3.54
CA HIS A 67 -4.89 6.11 -3.78
C HIS A 67 -5.13 4.75 -4.46
N PHE A 68 -4.39 4.47 -5.55
CA PHE A 68 -4.44 3.17 -6.21
C PHE A 68 -4.07 2.03 -5.26
N THR A 69 -3.00 2.22 -4.49
CA THR A 69 -2.45 1.21 -3.58
C THR A 69 -3.48 0.75 -2.56
N LEU A 70 -4.09 1.68 -1.83
CA LEU A 70 -5.07 1.36 -0.80
C LEU A 70 -6.34 0.76 -1.42
N ARG A 71 -6.76 1.24 -2.60
CA ARG A 71 -7.93 0.71 -3.30
C ARG A 71 -7.72 -0.72 -3.82
N PHE A 72 -6.53 -1.02 -4.33
CA PHE A 72 -6.17 -2.38 -4.75
C PHE A 72 -6.20 -3.34 -3.56
N ASP A 73 -5.57 -2.95 -2.45
CA ASP A 73 -5.46 -3.79 -1.26
C ASP A 73 -6.83 -4.03 -0.59
N GLU A 74 -7.69 -3.00 -0.54
CA GLU A 74 -9.08 -3.12 -0.08
C GLU A 74 -9.86 -4.18 -0.88
N LEU A 75 -9.77 -4.14 -2.22
CA LEU A 75 -10.41 -5.13 -3.08
C LEU A 75 -9.79 -6.52 -2.89
N LYS A 76 -8.47 -6.61 -2.78
CA LYS A 76 -7.77 -7.88 -2.59
C LYS A 76 -8.21 -8.57 -1.29
N MET A 77 -8.34 -7.82 -0.20
CA MET A 77 -8.78 -8.38 1.10
C MET A 77 -10.19 -8.99 1.04
N ARG A 78 -11.06 -8.50 0.14
CA ARG A 78 -12.43 -9.02 -0.04
C ARG A 78 -12.52 -10.24 -0.96
N ILE A 79 -11.42 -10.63 -1.63
CA ILE A 79 -11.42 -11.68 -2.65
C ILE A 79 -10.46 -12.83 -2.23
N PRO A 80 -10.90 -13.75 -1.34
CA PRO A 80 -10.08 -14.88 -0.91
C PRO A 80 -9.71 -15.84 -2.05
N ALA A 81 -10.49 -15.84 -3.14
CA ALA A 81 -10.23 -16.64 -4.33
C ALA A 81 -8.83 -16.37 -4.94
N ILE A 82 -8.27 -15.16 -4.82
CA ILE A 82 -6.95 -14.82 -5.37
C ILE A 82 -5.87 -15.79 -4.86
N GLN A 83 -5.82 -16.03 -3.55
CA GLN A 83 -4.82 -16.93 -2.96
C GLN A 83 -5.14 -18.40 -3.27
N ASN A 84 -6.42 -18.77 -3.27
CA ASN A 84 -6.85 -20.14 -3.53
C ASN A 84 -6.54 -20.58 -4.97
N ASP A 85 -6.86 -19.72 -5.94
CA ASP A 85 -6.62 -19.94 -7.37
C ASP A 85 -5.13 -20.07 -7.64
N PHE A 86 -4.32 -19.17 -7.08
CA PHE A 86 -2.87 -19.23 -7.25
C PHE A 86 -2.25 -20.46 -6.57
N SER A 87 -2.75 -20.85 -5.40
CA SER A 87 -2.34 -22.08 -4.71
C SER A 87 -2.73 -23.35 -5.48
N TYR A 88 -3.90 -23.38 -6.10
CA TYR A 88 -4.32 -24.47 -6.98
C TYR A 88 -3.43 -24.57 -8.22
N TYR A 89 -3.15 -23.43 -8.87
CA TYR A 89 -2.24 -23.35 -10.01
C TYR A 89 -0.87 -23.93 -9.69
N ARG A 90 -0.23 -23.51 -8.58
CA ARG A 90 1.10 -23.98 -8.18
C ARG A 90 1.14 -25.48 -7.93
N ARG A 91 0.14 -26.04 -7.25
CA ARG A 91 0.04 -27.49 -7.01
C ARG A 91 -0.10 -28.28 -8.30
N THR A 92 -0.88 -27.75 -9.25
CA THR A 92 -1.13 -28.42 -10.54
C THR A 92 0.11 -28.42 -11.43
N ILE A 93 0.82 -27.29 -11.54
CA ILE A 93 2.12 -27.20 -12.24
C ILE A 93 3.15 -28.15 -11.64
N SER A 94 3.29 -28.14 -10.31
CA SER A 94 4.25 -29.03 -9.63
C SER A 94 3.98 -30.51 -9.95
N ARG A 95 2.72 -30.92 -10.05
CA ARG A 95 2.34 -32.29 -10.41
C ARG A 95 2.61 -32.60 -11.89
N ASN A 96 2.34 -31.65 -12.78
CA ASN A 96 2.51 -31.85 -14.24
C ASN A 96 3.99 -31.92 -14.64
N ARG A 97 4.87 -31.20 -13.94
CA ARG A 97 6.33 -31.35 -14.08
C ARG A 97 6.83 -32.76 -13.79
N ILE A 98 6.32 -33.38 -12.71
CA ILE A 98 6.68 -34.76 -12.35
C ILE A 98 6.26 -35.74 -13.47
N ASN A 99 5.18 -35.41 -14.20
CA ASN A 99 4.68 -36.21 -15.31
C ASN A 99 5.28 -35.84 -16.68
N ASN A 100 6.33 -34.98 -16.73
CA ASN A 100 6.96 -34.48 -17.97
C ASN A 100 5.98 -33.85 -18.98
N MET A 101 4.88 -33.25 -18.51
CA MET A 101 3.98 -32.49 -19.37
C MET A 101 4.44 -31.04 -19.44
N ASN A 102 5.07 -30.64 -20.55
CA ASN A 102 5.39 -29.25 -20.83
C ASN A 102 4.10 -28.49 -21.15
N LEU A 103 3.68 -27.61 -20.25
CA LEU A 103 2.55 -26.71 -20.46
C LEU A 103 3.09 -25.34 -20.90
N ASP A 104 2.56 -24.78 -21.99
CA ASP A 104 2.98 -23.47 -22.52
C ASP A 104 2.94 -22.36 -21.46
N ILE A 105 2.05 -22.47 -20.48
CA ILE A 105 1.91 -21.53 -19.36
C ILE A 105 3.07 -21.55 -18.36
N GLU A 106 3.89 -22.60 -18.33
CA GLU A 106 5.15 -22.59 -17.56
C GLU A 106 6.17 -21.58 -18.10
N SER A 107 6.08 -21.24 -19.39
CA SER A 107 6.91 -20.17 -19.97
C SER A 107 6.51 -18.79 -19.43
N GLU A 108 5.24 -18.62 -19.03
CA GLU A 108 4.70 -17.35 -18.53
C GLU A 108 5.00 -17.14 -17.04
N VAL A 109 4.90 -18.18 -16.20
CA VAL A 109 5.18 -18.08 -14.76
C VAL A 109 6.14 -19.19 -14.34
N ASN A 110 7.44 -18.85 -14.32
CA ASN A 110 8.48 -19.75 -13.84
C ASN A 110 8.40 -19.94 -12.30
N ASN A 111 9.17 -20.89 -11.76
CA ASN A 111 9.09 -21.25 -10.34
C ASN A 111 9.50 -20.10 -9.40
N GLU A 112 10.51 -19.33 -9.79
CA GLU A 112 11.00 -18.20 -8.99
C GLU A 112 9.96 -17.09 -8.91
N MET A 113 9.40 -16.70 -10.05
CA MET A 113 8.28 -15.75 -10.16
C MET A 113 7.09 -16.24 -9.32
N ALA A 114 6.75 -17.53 -9.41
CA ALA A 114 5.65 -18.10 -8.63
C ALA A 114 5.88 -18.00 -7.11
N ASN A 115 7.12 -18.18 -6.65
CA ASN A 115 7.48 -18.02 -5.23
C ASN A 115 7.33 -16.56 -4.79
N ARG A 116 7.84 -15.60 -5.57
CA ARG A 116 7.72 -14.16 -5.26
C ARG A 116 6.26 -13.70 -5.25
N MET A 117 5.47 -14.12 -6.25
CA MET A 117 4.03 -13.87 -6.29
C MET A 117 3.30 -14.50 -5.08
N SER A 118 3.72 -15.67 -4.60
CA SER A 118 3.10 -16.30 -3.43
C SER A 118 3.28 -15.46 -2.18
N LEU A 119 4.49 -14.95 -1.96
CA LEU A 119 4.78 -14.04 -0.85
C LEU A 119 3.99 -12.73 -0.99
N PHE A 120 3.95 -12.16 -2.20
CA PHE A 120 3.17 -10.97 -2.48
C PHE A 120 1.69 -11.17 -2.11
N TYR A 121 1.02 -12.21 -2.59
CA TYR A 121 -0.40 -12.41 -2.33
C TYR A 121 -0.74 -12.92 -0.91
N ALA A 122 0.25 -13.42 -0.17
CA ALA A 122 0.08 -13.80 1.24
C ALA A 122 -0.15 -12.57 2.14
N GLU A 123 0.44 -11.44 1.79
CA GLU A 123 0.29 -10.17 2.53
C GLU A 123 -1.15 -9.65 2.47
N ALA A 124 -1.70 -9.15 3.57
CA ALA A 124 -3.05 -8.58 3.58
C ALA A 124 -3.14 -7.36 2.64
N THR A 125 -2.12 -6.50 2.66
CA THR A 125 -1.99 -5.27 1.87
C THR A 125 -0.75 -5.33 0.98
N PRO A 126 -0.78 -6.11 -0.11
CA PRO A 126 0.40 -6.41 -0.90
C PRO A 126 1.03 -5.18 -1.59
N MET A 127 0.22 -4.29 -2.15
CA MET A 127 0.74 -3.08 -2.80
C MET A 127 1.33 -2.12 -1.76
N LEU A 128 0.66 -1.94 -0.63
CA LEU A 128 1.15 -1.06 0.42
C LEU A 128 2.44 -1.60 1.04
N LYS A 129 2.55 -2.92 1.21
CA LYS A 129 3.78 -3.57 1.68
C LYS A 129 4.94 -3.34 0.70
N THR A 130 4.69 -3.41 -0.60
CA THR A 130 5.67 -3.05 -1.64
C THR A 130 6.12 -1.60 -1.48
N LEU A 131 5.21 -0.64 -1.33
CA LEU A 131 5.57 0.77 -1.16
C LEU A 131 6.31 1.05 0.15
N SER A 132 5.92 0.42 1.26
CA SER A 132 6.63 0.53 2.55
C SER A 132 8.07 0.04 2.43
N ASN A 133 8.29 -1.10 1.77
CA ASN A 133 9.63 -1.62 1.52
C ASN A 133 10.43 -0.68 0.59
N ALA A 134 9.81 -0.21 -0.50
CA ALA A 134 10.45 0.72 -1.45
C ALA A 134 10.89 2.03 -0.76
N THR A 135 10.04 2.59 0.09
CA THR A 135 10.35 3.80 0.87
C THR A 135 11.48 3.54 1.87
N THR A 136 11.48 2.37 2.52
CA THR A 136 12.55 1.96 3.46
C THR A 136 13.88 1.76 2.74
N ASN A 137 13.87 1.15 1.55
CA ASN A 137 15.05 0.96 0.72
C ASN A 137 15.59 2.31 0.26
N PHE A 138 14.72 3.23 -0.20
CA PHE A 138 15.09 4.57 -0.62
C PHE A 138 15.89 5.32 0.46
N VAL A 139 15.41 5.34 1.70
CA VAL A 139 16.12 6.04 2.80
C VAL A 139 17.41 5.31 3.22
N THR A 140 17.48 3.99 3.03
CA THR A 140 18.66 3.18 3.38
C THR A 140 19.77 3.31 2.35
N GLU A 141 19.42 3.42 1.07
CA GLU A 141 20.34 3.54 -0.06
C GLU A 141 20.86 4.98 -0.21
N ASN A 142 20.04 5.99 0.07
CA ASN A 142 20.38 7.40 -0.06
C ASN A 142 20.92 8.01 1.24
N LYS A 143 22.02 7.44 1.78
CA LYS A 143 22.60 7.87 3.08
C LYS A 143 23.06 9.32 3.15
N THR A 144 23.30 9.96 2.01
CA THR A 144 23.68 11.38 1.93
C THR A 144 22.48 12.31 2.09
N LEU A 145 21.27 11.80 1.88
CA LEU A 145 20.04 12.54 2.07
C LEU A 145 19.60 12.47 3.54
N PRO A 146 19.34 13.60 4.21
CA PRO A 146 18.80 13.59 5.56
C PRO A 146 17.46 12.84 5.63
N LEU A 147 17.31 11.94 6.61
CA LEU A 147 16.08 11.17 6.82
C LEU A 147 14.86 12.08 7.08
N GLU A 148 15.08 13.23 7.72
CA GLU A 148 14.05 14.26 7.91
C GLU A 148 13.42 14.71 6.59
N ASN A 149 14.16 14.78 5.47
CA ASN A 149 13.56 15.23 4.21
C ASN A 149 12.43 14.30 3.74
N THR A 150 12.63 12.98 3.90
CA THR A 150 11.60 11.99 3.53
C THR A 150 10.48 11.97 4.57
N THR A 151 10.82 11.87 5.86
CA THR A 151 9.82 11.76 6.93
C THR A 151 8.98 13.05 7.07
N ASP A 152 9.57 14.22 6.87
CA ASP A 152 8.87 15.49 6.89
C ASP A 152 7.99 15.67 5.65
N CYS A 153 8.40 15.18 4.49
CA CYS A 153 7.54 15.14 3.29
C CYS A 153 6.27 14.31 3.54
N LEU A 154 6.43 13.08 4.04
CA LEU A 154 5.30 12.20 4.37
C LEU A 154 4.37 12.80 5.44
N SER A 155 4.93 13.37 6.52
CA SER A 155 4.12 13.98 7.58
C SER A 155 3.46 15.30 7.15
N THR A 156 4.08 16.06 6.24
CA THR A 156 3.45 17.25 5.65
C THR A 156 2.26 16.85 4.79
N MET A 157 2.40 15.84 3.92
CA MET A 157 1.28 15.31 3.13
C MET A 157 0.14 14.79 4.03
N ALA A 158 0.48 14.10 5.13
CA ALA A 158 -0.51 13.62 6.11
C ALA A 158 -1.28 14.79 6.73
N SER A 159 -0.56 15.84 7.14
CA SER A 159 -1.12 17.03 7.75
C SER A 159 -2.02 17.80 6.77
N VAL A 160 -1.60 17.94 5.52
CA VAL A 160 -2.42 18.58 4.46
C VAL A 160 -3.72 17.81 4.25
N CYS A 161 -3.65 16.48 4.12
CA CYS A 161 -4.85 15.65 3.97
C CYS A 161 -5.77 15.73 5.19
N LYS A 162 -5.20 15.70 6.40
CA LYS A 162 -5.96 15.84 7.65
C LYS A 162 -6.68 17.18 7.71
N VAL A 163 -5.98 18.30 7.47
CA VAL A 163 -6.56 19.66 7.50
C VAL A 163 -7.65 19.81 6.44
N MET A 164 -7.42 19.27 5.25
CA MET A 164 -8.42 19.23 4.17
C MET A 164 -9.71 18.52 4.57
N LEU A 165 -9.62 17.47 5.39
CA LEU A 165 -10.76 16.68 5.84
C LEU A 165 -11.42 17.23 7.12
N GLU A 166 -10.63 17.79 8.05
CA GLU A 166 -11.10 18.28 9.35
C GLU A 166 -11.76 19.67 9.25
N THR A 167 -11.31 20.52 8.33
CA THR A 167 -11.80 21.89 8.17
C THR A 167 -13.07 21.93 7.31
N PRO A 168 -14.25 22.29 7.85
CA PRO A 168 -15.52 22.30 7.11
C PRO A 168 -15.49 23.18 5.84
N GLU A 169 -14.77 24.30 5.88
CA GLU A 169 -14.62 25.23 4.76
C GLU A 169 -13.85 24.62 3.59
N TYR A 170 -13.00 23.62 3.84
CA TYR A 170 -12.29 22.86 2.81
C TYR A 170 -13.06 21.62 2.40
N SER A 171 -13.57 20.87 3.38
CA SER A 171 -14.29 19.62 3.11
C SER A 171 -15.59 19.84 2.34
N SER A 172 -16.29 20.95 2.59
CA SER A 172 -17.49 21.35 1.83
C SER A 172 -17.20 21.76 0.38
N ARG A 173 -15.94 22.08 0.03
CA ARG A 173 -15.54 22.40 -1.34
C ARG A 173 -15.27 21.16 -2.18
N PHE A 174 -15.19 19.98 -1.57
CA PHE A 174 -15.04 18.76 -2.34
C PHE A 174 -16.31 18.50 -3.15
N SER A 175 -16.12 18.37 -4.46
CA SER A 175 -17.20 18.15 -5.43
C SER A 175 -17.79 16.74 -5.37
N SER A 176 -17.12 15.80 -4.69
CA SER A 176 -17.50 14.40 -4.66
C SER A 176 -17.01 13.67 -3.41
N GLU A 177 -17.76 12.65 -3.00
CA GLU A 177 -17.34 11.66 -1.99
C GLU A 177 -16.04 10.95 -2.40
N ASP A 178 -15.81 10.75 -3.70
CA ASP A 178 -14.57 10.20 -4.23
C ASP A 178 -13.34 11.03 -3.85
N THR A 179 -13.48 12.36 -3.78
CA THR A 179 -12.36 13.25 -3.41
C THR A 179 -12.06 13.17 -1.90
N LEU A 180 -13.10 13.00 -1.07
CA LEU A 180 -12.92 12.73 0.37
C LEU A 180 -12.18 11.41 0.57
N LEU A 181 -12.64 10.34 -0.09
CA LEU A 181 -12.02 9.02 -0.02
C LEU A 181 -10.60 9.01 -0.60
N PHE A 182 -10.32 9.81 -1.62
CA PHE A 182 -8.97 10.04 -2.11
C PHE A 182 -8.08 10.61 -1.00
N CYS A 183 -8.47 11.72 -0.37
CA CYS A 183 -7.69 12.35 0.69
C CYS A 183 -7.47 11.42 1.89
N MET A 184 -8.49 10.64 2.28
CA MET A 184 -8.37 9.65 3.35
C MET A 184 -7.39 8.53 3.02
N ARG A 185 -7.44 7.99 1.80
CA ARG A 185 -6.50 6.95 1.33
C ARG A 185 -5.08 7.47 1.30
N VAL A 186 -4.87 8.69 0.80
CA VAL A 186 -3.55 9.33 0.76
C VAL A 186 -3.02 9.52 2.18
N MET A 187 -3.84 10.08 3.09
CA MET A 187 -3.49 10.28 4.50
C MET A 187 -3.03 8.97 5.15
N VAL A 188 -3.83 7.92 5.04
CA VAL A 188 -3.51 6.60 5.62
C VAL A 188 -2.26 5.99 4.99
N GLY A 189 -2.12 6.11 3.67
CA GLY A 189 -0.94 5.66 2.93
C GLY A 189 0.35 6.30 3.45
N VAL A 190 0.42 7.64 3.51
CA VAL A 190 1.62 8.33 4.00
C VAL A 190 1.89 8.10 5.48
N ILE A 191 0.84 7.92 6.31
CA ILE A 191 0.99 7.54 7.73
C ILE A 191 1.73 6.20 7.85
N ILE A 192 1.30 5.20 7.08
CA ILE A 192 1.90 3.87 7.12
C ILE A 192 3.32 3.91 6.57
N LEU A 193 3.58 4.63 5.47
CA LEU A 193 4.94 4.82 4.98
C LEU A 193 5.83 5.48 6.05
N TYR A 194 5.38 6.57 6.66
CA TYR A 194 6.10 7.27 7.73
C TYR A 194 6.40 6.34 8.91
N ASP A 195 5.43 5.53 9.33
CA ASP A 195 5.60 4.61 10.44
C ASP A 195 6.68 3.55 10.18
N HIS A 196 6.87 3.12 8.93
CA HIS A 196 7.92 2.17 8.58
C HIS A 196 9.31 2.80 8.50
N VAL A 197 9.41 4.06 8.06
CA VAL A 197 10.71 4.75 7.85
C VAL A 197 11.20 5.57 9.04
N HIS A 198 10.29 6.14 9.84
CA HIS A 198 10.69 6.98 10.97
C HIS A 198 11.16 6.09 12.14
N PRO A 199 12.30 6.38 12.79
CA PRO A 199 12.89 5.47 13.79
C PRO A 199 11.99 5.18 14.99
N ASN A 200 11.19 6.16 15.39
CA ASN A 200 10.25 6.06 16.50
C ASN A 200 8.81 5.78 16.04
N GLY A 201 8.57 5.63 14.73
CA GLY A 201 7.23 5.44 14.17
C GLY A 201 6.32 6.67 14.20
N ALA A 202 5.09 6.47 13.70
CA ALA A 202 4.03 7.48 13.62
C ALA A 202 3.26 7.66 14.94
N PHE A 203 3.39 6.72 15.88
CA PHE A 203 2.60 6.69 17.12
C PHE A 203 3.30 7.30 18.33
N ASN A 204 4.60 7.58 18.21
CA ASN A 204 5.35 8.22 19.28
C ASN A 204 4.87 9.66 19.50
N LYS A 205 4.90 10.13 20.75
CA LYS A 205 4.52 11.51 21.11
C LYS A 205 5.36 12.59 20.41
N SER A 206 6.59 12.27 20.02
CA SER A 206 7.45 13.17 19.25
C SER A 206 7.23 13.10 17.74
N SER A 207 6.31 12.26 17.26
CA SER A 207 5.99 12.20 15.83
C SER A 207 5.39 13.52 15.35
N LYS A 208 5.70 13.89 14.12
CA LYS A 208 5.08 15.04 13.45
C LYS A 208 3.66 14.76 12.96
N ILE A 209 3.21 13.51 13.03
CA ILE A 209 1.86 13.13 12.62
C ILE A 209 0.91 13.18 13.83
N ASP A 210 -0.13 14.00 13.73
CA ASP A 210 -1.24 14.01 14.70
C ASP A 210 -2.13 12.77 14.51
N MET A 211 -1.70 11.64 15.09
CA MET A 211 -2.38 10.37 14.94
C MET A 211 -3.79 10.36 15.53
N LYS A 212 -4.00 11.09 16.64
CA LYS A 212 -5.31 11.23 17.25
C LYS A 212 -6.28 11.92 16.29
N GLY A 213 -5.84 13.03 15.70
CA GLY A 213 -6.62 13.79 14.73
C GLY A 213 -6.90 12.99 13.46
N CYS A 214 -5.90 12.28 12.92
CA CYS A 214 -6.07 11.45 11.73
C CYS A 214 -7.10 10.34 11.94
N ILE A 215 -7.04 9.61 13.07
CA ILE A 215 -8.01 8.56 13.38
C ILE A 215 -9.40 9.14 13.63
N LYS A 216 -9.49 10.30 14.29
CA LYS A 216 -10.77 10.98 14.53
C LYS A 216 -11.46 11.32 13.21
N VAL A 217 -10.75 11.93 12.27
CA VAL A 217 -11.28 12.28 10.94
C VAL A 217 -11.82 11.05 10.21
N LEU A 218 -11.15 9.90 10.31
CA LEU A 218 -11.65 8.65 9.73
C LEU A 218 -12.92 8.17 10.45
N LYS A 219 -12.95 8.20 11.78
CA LYS A 219 -14.11 7.76 12.58
C LYS A 219 -15.35 8.64 12.43
N ASP A 220 -15.17 9.89 12.00
CA ASP A 220 -16.27 10.81 11.72
C ASP A 220 -16.98 10.47 10.38
N GLN A 221 -16.47 9.52 9.60
CA GLN A 221 -17.06 9.04 8.35
C GLN A 221 -17.96 7.80 8.55
N PRO A 222 -18.85 7.49 7.60
CA PRO A 222 -19.61 6.24 7.61
C PRO A 222 -18.68 5.02 7.70
N ALA A 223 -18.99 4.08 8.60
CA ALA A 223 -18.12 2.94 8.90
C ALA A 223 -17.73 2.13 7.65
N ASP A 224 -18.70 1.87 6.77
CA ASP A 224 -18.51 1.09 5.54
C ASP A 224 -17.45 1.69 4.60
N ASN A 225 -17.26 3.01 4.65
CA ASN A 225 -16.32 3.74 3.79
C ASN A 225 -14.87 3.70 4.29
N VAL A 226 -14.67 3.53 5.60
CA VAL A 226 -13.35 3.67 6.24
C VAL A 226 -12.86 2.42 6.95
N GLU A 227 -13.68 1.37 7.07
CA GLU A 227 -13.29 0.13 7.75
C GLU A 227 -12.00 -0.46 7.16
N GLY A 228 -11.87 -0.48 5.83
CA GLY A 228 -10.65 -0.94 5.15
C GLY A 228 -9.41 -0.11 5.52
N LEU A 229 -9.58 1.21 5.67
CA LEU A 229 -8.50 2.13 6.04
C LEU A 229 -8.10 1.98 7.51
N LEU A 230 -9.07 1.82 8.41
CA LEU A 230 -8.82 1.55 9.81
C LEU A 230 -8.11 0.19 9.98
N ASN A 231 -8.50 -0.82 9.22
CA ASN A 231 -7.82 -2.12 9.21
C ASN A 231 -6.39 -2.03 8.67
N ALA A 232 -6.13 -1.21 7.65
CA ALA A 232 -4.76 -0.95 7.20
C ALA A 232 -3.89 -0.33 8.31
N LEU A 233 -4.43 0.62 9.08
CA LEU A 233 -3.75 1.18 10.26
C LEU A 233 -3.55 0.14 11.38
N LYS A 234 -4.48 -0.81 11.56
CA LYS A 234 -4.38 -1.84 12.61
C LYS A 234 -3.32 -2.90 12.28
N PHE A 235 -3.26 -3.31 11.03
CA PHE A 235 -2.54 -4.53 10.64
C PHE A 235 -1.25 -4.28 9.85
N THR A 236 -1.11 -3.13 9.19
CA THR A 236 0.05 -2.85 8.33
C THR A 236 1.07 -1.91 8.98
N THR A 237 0.72 -1.22 10.06
CA THR A 237 1.67 -0.38 10.81
C THR A 237 2.68 -1.22 11.59
N LYS A 238 3.89 -0.70 11.75
CA LYS A 238 5.01 -1.31 12.46
C LYS A 238 4.95 -1.08 13.97
N HIS A 239 4.63 0.14 14.42
CA HIS A 239 4.81 0.54 15.82
C HIS A 239 3.51 0.65 16.65
N LEU A 240 2.33 0.33 16.10
CA LEU A 240 1.05 0.44 16.82
C LEU A 240 1.05 -0.37 18.13
N ASN A 241 1.70 -1.53 18.14
CA ASN A 241 1.71 -2.45 19.27
C ASN A 241 2.87 -2.20 20.27
N ASP A 242 3.78 -1.29 19.97
CA ASP A 242 4.94 -0.94 20.82
C ASP A 242 4.50 -0.35 22.15
N GLU A 243 5.11 -0.76 23.26
CA GLU A 243 4.81 -0.26 24.62
C GLU A 243 4.80 1.28 24.74
N SER A 244 5.59 1.96 23.91
CA SER A 244 5.66 3.43 23.83
C SER A 244 4.41 4.08 23.23
N THR A 245 3.61 3.33 22.46
CA THR A 245 2.39 3.81 21.80
C THR A 245 1.30 4.13 22.84
N PRO A 246 0.78 5.38 22.87
CA PRO A 246 -0.22 5.79 23.85
C PRO A 246 -1.48 4.91 23.86
N LYS A 247 -1.89 4.46 25.06
CA LYS A 247 -3.05 3.56 25.23
C LYS A 247 -4.34 4.10 24.60
N ASN A 248 -4.57 5.41 24.70
CA ASN A 248 -5.74 6.05 24.10
C ASN A 248 -5.78 5.90 22.58
N ILE A 249 -4.62 5.99 21.88
CA ILE A 249 -4.55 5.77 20.44
C ILE A 249 -4.84 4.31 20.08
N ARG A 250 -4.31 3.36 20.86
CA ARG A 250 -4.63 1.93 20.65
C ARG A 250 -6.12 1.67 20.80
N THR A 251 -6.77 2.20 21.84
CA THR A 251 -8.22 2.05 22.04
C THR A 251 -9.03 2.69 20.91
N MET A 252 -8.53 3.76 20.27
CA MET A 252 -9.19 4.30 19.08
C MET A 252 -9.14 3.33 17.88
N LEU A 253 -8.18 2.40 17.83
CA LEU A 253 -8.07 1.39 16.77
C LEU A 253 -8.48 -0.02 17.22
N GLN A 254 -9.05 -0.18 18.42
CA GLN A 254 -9.69 -1.41 18.84
C GLN A 254 -11.16 -1.35 18.41
#